data_AF-A0A0M5L7L0-F1
#
_entry.id   AF-A0A0M5L7L0-F1
#
_cell.length_a   1.000
_cell.length_b   1.000
_cell.length_c   1.000
_cell.angle_alpha   90.00
_cell.angle_beta   90.00
_cell.angle_gamma   90.00
#
_symmetry.space_group_name_H-M   'P 1'
#
loop_
_entity.id
_entity.type
_entity.pdbx_description
1 polymer ?
#
loop_
_entity_poly.entity_id
_entity_poly.type
_entity_poly.pdbx_seq_one_letter_code
_entity_poly.pdbx_strand_id
1 'polypeptide(L)' 'MPNVTVGADGRGSGEFALDIGSAELSELLFDADGTAMMLHADPDDYRSDPAGAAGPRIACGVLEKLQ' A
#
# COMPACT_ATOMS: atom_id res chain seq x y z
N MET A 1 -0.95 3.14 -5.38
CA MET A 1 -2.16 3.03 -4.53
C MET A 1 -2.65 4.43 -4.21
N PRO A 2 -3.96 4.68 -4.04
CA PRO A 2 -4.45 5.99 -3.63
C PRO A 2 -4.18 6.30 -2.15
N ASN A 3 -4.11 7.59 -1.81
CA ASN A 3 -4.02 8.07 -0.42
C ASN A 3 -5.23 7.63 0.42
N VAL A 4 -4.96 7.25 1.68
CA VAL A 4 -5.99 6.95 2.69
C VAL A 4 -6.17 8.16 3.62
N THR A 5 -7.42 8.43 4.03
CA THR A 5 -7.72 9.48 5.01
C THR A 5 -7.95 8.85 6.38
N VAL A 6 -7.31 9.40 7.41
CA VAL A 6 -7.45 8.96 8.81
C VAL A 6 -8.25 10.03 9.56
N GLY A 7 -9.30 9.60 10.25
CA GLY A 7 -10.15 10.47 11.07
C GLY A 7 -9.45 10.94 12.35
N ALA A 8 -10.07 11.88 13.05
CA ALA A 8 -9.54 12.44 14.30
C ALA A 8 -9.43 11.39 15.44
N ASP A 9 -10.09 10.24 15.31
CA ASP A 9 -10.00 9.10 16.22
C ASP A 9 -8.80 8.18 15.93
N GLY A 10 -7.97 8.54 14.93
CA GLY A 10 -6.80 7.77 14.52
C GLY A 10 -7.13 6.54 13.67
N ARG A 11 -8.35 6.43 13.12
CA ARG A 11 -8.73 5.31 12.24
C ARG A 11 -9.02 5.77 10.82
N GLY A 12 -8.66 4.95 9.85
CA GLY A 12 -8.96 5.15 8.44
C GLY A 12 -9.13 3.80 7.75
N SER A 13 -10.00 3.76 6.74
CA SER A 13 -10.20 2.59 5.88
C SER A 13 -10.31 3.04 4.44
N GLY A 14 -9.75 2.26 3.52
CA GLY A 14 -9.87 2.48 2.09
C GLY A 14 -10.04 1.14 1.38
N GLU A 15 -10.92 1.12 0.39
CA GLU A 15 -11.10 -0.02 -0.51
C GLU A 15 -10.81 0.46 -1.92
N PHE A 16 -9.88 -0.24 -2.59
CA PHE A 16 -9.39 0.15 -3.89
C PHE A 16 -9.43 -1.05 -4.82
N ALA A 17 -10.12 -0.90 -5.95
CA ALA A 17 -10.09 -1.90 -7.00
C ALA A 17 -8.77 -1.78 -7.78
N LEU A 18 -8.15 -2.93 -8.04
CA LEU A 18 -7.02 -3.03 -8.95
C LEU A 18 -7.54 -3.59 -10.27
N ASP A 19 -7.12 -2.97 -11.37
CA ASP A 19 -7.41 -3.46 -12.72
C ASP A 19 -6.37 -4.52 -13.13
N ILE A 20 -6.38 -5.63 -12.42
CA ILE A 20 -5.48 -6.78 -12.62
C ILE A 20 -6.22 -8.08 -12.29
N GLY A 21 -5.94 -9.14 -13.05
CA GLY A 21 -6.54 -10.45 -12.80
C GLY A 21 -6.06 -11.04 -11.47
N SER A 22 -6.92 -11.77 -10.76
CA SER A 22 -6.59 -12.34 -9.44
C SER A 22 -5.44 -13.34 -9.47
N ALA A 23 -5.30 -14.11 -10.55
CA ALA A 23 -4.18 -15.06 -10.73
C ALA A 23 -2.85 -14.31 -10.88
N GLU A 24 -2.80 -13.31 -11.76
CA GLU A 24 -1.64 -12.47 -12.00
C GLU A 24 -1.25 -11.70 -10.73
N LEU A 25 -2.24 -11.12 -10.03
CA LEU A 25 -2.01 -10.44 -8.76
C LEU A 25 -1.40 -11.38 -7.71
N SER A 26 -1.88 -12.62 -7.62
CA SER A 26 -1.34 -13.61 -6.69
C SER A 26 0.11 -13.96 -6.98
N GLU A 27 0.49 -14.06 -8.26
CA GLU A 27 1.88 -14.31 -8.66
C GLU A 27 2.80 -13.14 -8.31
N LEU A 28 2.34 -11.89 -8.49
CA LEU A 28 3.11 -10.69 -8.17
C LEU A 28 3.23 -10.42 -6.67
N LEU A 29 2.20 -10.69 -5.87
CA LEU A 29 2.22 -10.41 -4.44
C LEU A 29 3.04 -11.42 -3.64
N PHE A 30 3.13 -12.67 -4.13
CA PHE A 30 3.69 -13.80 -3.40
C PHE A 30 4.84 -14.47 -4.16
N ASP A 31 5.70 -13.66 -4.76
CA ASP A 31 6.94 -14.10 -5.38
C ASP A 31 8.02 -14.41 -4.32
N ALA A 32 9.28 -14.54 -4.75
CA ALA A 32 10.35 -15.08 -3.92
C ALA A 32 10.82 -14.13 -2.81
N ASP A 33 10.76 -12.81 -3.03
CA ASP A 33 11.08 -11.77 -2.04
C ASP A 33 9.84 -11.23 -1.32
N GLY A 34 8.65 -11.44 -1.88
CA GLY A 34 7.37 -11.12 -1.25
C GLY A 34 7.04 -9.63 -1.31
N THR A 35 5.85 -9.29 -0.81
CA THR A 35 5.32 -7.93 -0.88
C THR A 35 4.91 -7.40 0.50
N ALA A 36 5.08 -6.10 0.71
CA ALA A 36 4.56 -5.40 1.88
C ALA A 36 3.74 -4.17 1.47
N MET A 37 2.66 -3.90 2.22
CA MET A 37 1.97 -2.61 2.19
C MET A 37 2.67 -1.64 3.14
N MET A 38 3.02 -0.46 2.61
CA MET A 38 3.67 0.60 3.37
C MET A 38 2.72 1.78 3.56
N LEU A 39 2.70 2.33 4.78
CA LEU A 39 2.03 3.59 5.09
C LEU A 39 3.09 4.68 5.29
N HIS A 40 2.89 5.81 4.64
CA HIS A 40 3.76 6.98 4.69
C HIS A 40 3.16 8.05 5.62
N ALA A 41 4.00 8.94 6.15
CA ALA A 41 3.58 9.98 7.09
C ALA A 41 2.75 11.09 6.45
N ASP A 42 3.07 11.43 5.20
CA ASP A 42 2.43 12.48 4.42
C ASP A 42 1.70 11.89 3.20
N PRO A 43 0.71 12.59 2.62
CA PRO A 43 0.06 12.17 1.40
C PRO A 43 1.02 12.10 0.21
N ASP A 44 0.83 11.11 -0.65
CA ASP A 44 1.48 11.03 -1.97
C ASP A 44 0.98 12.18 -2.87
N ASP A 45 1.90 12.92 -3.50
CA ASP A 45 1.62 14.03 -4.42
C ASP A 45 1.37 13.60 -5.88
N TYR A 46 1.50 12.31 -6.16
CA TYR A 46 1.37 11.63 -7.45
C TYR A 46 2.25 12.21 -8.57
N ARG A 47 3.38 12.82 -8.20
CA ARG A 47 4.26 13.50 -9.16
C ARG A 47 5.74 13.31 -8.87
N SER A 48 6.14 13.43 -7.61
CA SER A 48 7.54 13.48 -7.21
C SER A 48 8.14 12.08 -7.13
N ASP A 49 9.24 11.85 -7.84
CA ASP A 49 10.00 10.62 -7.70
C ASP A 49 10.81 10.60 -6.39
N PRO A 50 11.08 9.43 -5.79
CA PRO A 50 10.60 8.10 -6.19
C PRO A 50 9.30 7.67 -5.48
N ALA A 51 8.79 8.46 -4.53
CA ALA A 51 7.74 8.04 -3.60
C ALA A 51 6.75 9.17 -3.26
N GLY A 52 6.43 10.02 -4.24
CA GLY A 52 5.35 11.00 -4.15
C GLY A 52 5.54 12.07 -3.09
N ALA A 53 6.78 12.37 -2.70
CA ALA A 53 7.09 13.23 -1.56
C ALA A 53 6.35 12.86 -0.24
N ALA A 54 5.96 11.59 -0.07
CA ALA A 54 5.10 11.13 1.03
C ALA A 54 5.79 11.05 2.41
N GLY A 55 7.05 11.50 2.52
CA GLY A 55 7.78 11.46 3.78
C GLY A 55 8.14 10.05 4.26
N PRO A 56 8.48 9.87 5.55
CA PRO A 56 8.98 8.60 6.08
C PRO A 56 7.92 7.49 6.10
N ARG A 57 8.39 6.23 6.08
CA ARG A 57 7.57 5.03 6.25
C ARG A 57 7.22 4.86 7.74
N ILE A 58 5.94 4.88 8.09
CA ILE A 58 5.45 4.87 9.48
C ILE A 58 4.74 3.58 9.88
N ALA A 59 4.30 2.77 8.92
CA ALA A 59 3.76 1.43 9.18
C ALA A 59 4.06 0.49 8.00
N CYS A 60 4.16 -0.80 8.31
CA CYS A 60 4.47 -1.87 7.36
C CYS A 60 3.58 -3.08 7.67
N GLY A 61 2.96 -3.66 6.66
CA GLY A 61 2.27 -4.94 6.73
C GLY A 61 2.78 -5.87 5.62
N VAL A 62 3.48 -6.94 6.01
CA VAL A 62 3.92 -7.98 5.07
C VAL A 62 2.71 -8.81 4.66
N LEU A 63 2.58 -9.07 3.35
CA LEU A 63 1.53 -9.92 2.81
C LEU A 63 2.02 -11.36 2.78
N GLU A 64 1.36 -12.23 3.54
CA GLU A 64 1.65 -13.66 3.60
C GLU A 64 0.40 -14.46 3.23
N LYS A 65 0.60 -15.64 2.62
CA LYS A 65 -0.49 -16.59 2.42
C LYS A 65 -0.90 -17.14 3.79
N LEU A 66 -2.20 -17.09 4.08
CA LEU A 66 -2.76 -17.84 5.20
C LEU A 66 -2.50 -19.32 4.94
N GLN A 67 -1.74 -19.95 5.84
CA GLN A 67 -1.46 -21.38 5.81
C GLN A 67 -2.71 -22.21 6.12
#